data_AF-A0A965QSW1-F1
#
_entry.id   AF-A0A965QSW1-F1
#
_cell.length_a   1.000
_cell.length_b   1.000
_cell.length_c   1.000
_cell.angle_alpha   90.00
_cell.angle_beta   90.00
_cell.angle_gamma   90.00
#
_symmetry.space_group_name_H-M   'P 1'
#
loop_
_entity.id
_entity.type
_entity.pdbx_description
1 polymer ?
#
loop_
_entity_poly.entity_id
_entity_poly.type
_entity_poly.pdbx_seq_one_letter_code
_entity_poly.pdbx_strand_id
1 'polypeptide(L)'
;RNIGCALHGHLLVRRRFPAGCTEWKAPGQTPDRRCLAWSAMILPWLEEQRLADRIDFSLPFDHPANAAAAAAPLAVFRCVSADRSDLLVGGLGRCDYGGVNGERITSPNNPEKGAMITDLALRATQIGDGLAKTALVGECAAGPWSDGQWMNGRNLFDQAYAVNWPTWEDELRSRHPGGAHALFGDGAVRLIGDATDTRILAAACTRALGEALPVPGEP
;
A
#
# COMPACT_ATOMS: atom_id res chain seq x y z
N ARG A 1 9.28 -6.15 7.60
CA ARG A 1 9.48 -5.82 9.04
C ARG A 1 9.73 -4.33 9.25
N ASN A 2 10.76 -3.72 8.65
CA ASN A 2 11.09 -2.29 8.85
C ASN A 2 9.92 -1.35 8.48
N ILE A 3 9.22 -1.61 7.38
CA ILE A 3 7.99 -0.87 7.00
C ILE A 3 6.93 -0.91 8.11
N GLY A 4 6.73 -2.05 8.77
CA GLY A 4 5.80 -2.19 9.90
C GLY A 4 6.19 -1.35 11.11
N CYS A 5 7.48 -1.37 11.48
CA CYS A 5 8.01 -0.51 12.53
C CYS A 5 7.80 0.98 12.20
N ALA A 6 8.02 1.38 10.94
CA ALA A 6 7.87 2.75 10.52
C ALA A 6 6.41 3.24 10.49
N LEU A 7 5.48 2.39 10.02
CA LEU A 7 4.04 2.64 10.11
C LEU A 7 3.58 2.79 11.57
N HIS A 8 4.11 1.97 12.48
CA HIS A 8 3.82 2.09 13.91
C HIS A 8 4.46 3.34 14.53
N GLY A 9 5.64 3.76 14.07
CA GLY A 9 6.23 5.05 14.43
C GLY A 9 5.32 6.22 14.06
N HIS A 10 4.79 6.22 12.83
CA HIS A 10 3.79 7.19 12.38
C HIS A 10 2.52 7.12 13.24
N LEU A 11 2.01 5.91 13.53
CA LEU A 11 0.85 5.71 14.41
C LEU A 11 1.07 6.29 15.82
N LEU A 12 2.24 6.08 16.42
CA LEU A 12 2.56 6.57 17.77
C LEU A 12 2.59 8.10 17.82
N VAL A 13 3.24 8.74 16.83
CA VAL A 13 3.43 10.20 16.82
C VAL A 13 2.21 10.94 16.29
N ARG A 14 1.59 10.45 15.21
CA ARG A 14 0.45 11.12 14.53
C ARG A 14 -0.92 10.62 15.01
N ARG A 15 -0.95 9.57 15.85
CA ARG A 15 -2.17 8.90 16.34
C ARG A 15 -3.03 8.31 15.22
N ARG A 16 -2.44 8.01 14.07
CA ARG A 16 -3.06 7.44 12.87
C ARG A 16 -2.02 6.77 11.98
N PHE A 17 -2.40 5.75 11.22
CA PHE A 17 -1.66 5.33 10.03
C PHE A 17 -1.72 6.44 8.96
N PRO A 18 -0.74 6.54 8.05
CA PRO A 18 -0.79 7.52 6.98
C PRO A 18 -1.97 7.25 6.03
N ALA A 19 -2.43 8.28 5.32
CA ALA A 19 -3.28 8.07 4.15
C ALA A 19 -2.51 7.26 3.10
N GLY A 20 -3.22 6.44 2.30
CA GLY A 20 -2.63 5.69 1.20
C GLY A 20 -2.01 6.62 0.15
N CYS A 21 -2.78 7.64 -0.23
CA CYS A 21 -2.41 8.66 -1.19
C CYS A 21 -2.97 10.00 -0.71
N THR A 22 -2.26 11.11 -0.91
CA THR A 22 -2.82 12.46 -0.74
C THR A 22 -3.21 13.04 -2.09
N GLU A 23 -4.42 13.59 -2.23
CA GLU A 23 -4.88 14.25 -3.45
C GLU A 23 -4.62 13.40 -4.69
N TRP A 24 -5.41 12.33 -4.85
CA TRP A 24 -5.24 11.39 -5.94
C TRP A 24 -5.15 12.10 -7.30
N LYS A 25 -4.17 11.69 -8.10
CA LYS A 25 -3.94 12.15 -9.47
C LYS A 25 -4.17 10.97 -10.41
N ALA A 26 -5.23 11.01 -11.22
CA ALA A 26 -5.43 9.98 -12.22
C ALA A 26 -4.37 10.11 -13.34
N PRO A 27 -4.04 9.01 -14.05
CA PRO A 27 -3.12 9.07 -15.18
C PRO A 27 -3.52 10.15 -16.20
N GLY A 28 -2.57 11.00 -16.59
CA GLY A 28 -2.79 12.08 -17.57
C GLY A 28 -3.48 13.34 -17.02
N GLN A 29 -3.78 13.43 -15.72
CA GLN A 29 -4.33 14.65 -15.11
C GLN A 29 -3.26 15.72 -14.80
N THR A 30 -3.74 16.95 -14.58
CA THR A 30 -2.95 18.17 -14.34
C THR A 30 -1.96 18.03 -13.16
N PRO A 31 -0.87 18.81 -13.18
CA PRO A 31 0.25 18.65 -12.23
C PRO A 31 0.01 19.32 -10.87
N ASP A 32 -1.21 19.71 -10.52
CA ASP A 32 -1.52 20.45 -9.28
C ASP A 32 -1.76 19.53 -8.07
N ARG A 33 -2.15 18.28 -8.32
CA ARG A 33 -2.44 17.30 -7.27
C ARG A 33 -1.16 16.71 -6.70
N ARG A 34 -1.03 16.70 -5.37
CA ARG A 34 0.18 16.21 -4.71
C ARG A 34 0.49 14.74 -5.01
N CYS A 35 -0.52 13.87 -4.93
CA CYS A 35 -0.43 12.43 -5.17
C CYS A 35 0.80 11.79 -4.48
N LEU A 36 1.02 12.11 -3.21
CA LEU A 36 2.14 11.58 -2.42
C LEU A 36 1.71 10.27 -1.74
N ALA A 37 2.60 9.28 -1.80
CA ALA A 37 2.37 7.96 -1.21
C ALA A 37 2.52 7.92 0.31
N TRP A 38 1.81 6.97 0.92
CA TRP A 38 2.01 6.55 2.30
C TRP A 38 3.48 6.27 2.65
N SER A 39 4.25 5.72 1.71
CA SER A 39 5.65 5.32 1.89
C SER A 39 6.58 6.53 2.07
N ALA A 40 6.27 7.66 1.43
CA ALA A 40 6.98 8.92 1.68
C ALA A 40 6.73 9.45 3.09
N MET A 41 5.53 9.23 3.64
CA MET A 41 5.15 9.73 4.96
C MET A 41 5.85 9.00 6.10
N ILE A 42 6.41 7.81 5.86
CA ILE A 42 7.04 6.98 6.90
C ILE A 42 8.58 7.04 6.90
N LEU A 43 9.20 7.76 5.96
CA LEU A 43 10.66 7.88 5.84
C LEU A 43 11.38 8.26 7.16
N PRO A 44 10.86 9.18 8.01
CA PRO A 44 11.50 9.52 9.28
C PRO A 44 11.73 8.31 10.20
N TRP A 45 10.84 7.31 10.15
CA TRP A 45 10.93 6.09 10.97
C TRP A 45 11.61 4.92 10.24
N LEU A 46 12.12 5.17 9.04
CA LEU A 46 12.98 4.26 8.27
C LEU A 46 14.46 4.67 8.35
N GLU A 47 14.81 5.60 9.24
CA GLU A 47 16.13 6.23 9.34
C GLU A 47 16.50 7.10 8.11
N GLU A 48 15.50 7.45 7.29
CA GLU A 48 15.65 8.26 6.08
C GLU A 48 15.28 9.74 6.32
N GLN A 49 15.59 10.27 7.50
CA GLN A 49 15.26 11.66 7.88
C GLN A 49 15.86 12.68 6.90
N ARG A 50 17.13 12.49 6.50
CA ARG A 50 17.79 13.39 5.54
C ARG A 50 17.12 13.41 4.17
N LEU A 51 16.53 12.28 3.75
CA LEU A 51 15.76 12.22 2.52
C LEU A 51 14.41 12.92 2.71
N ALA A 52 13.73 12.67 3.83
CA ALA A 52 12.47 13.33 4.16
C ALA A 52 12.59 14.86 4.21
N ASP A 53 13.68 15.39 4.77
CA ASP A 53 13.95 16.84 4.85
C ASP A 53 14.14 17.51 3.48
N ARG A 54 14.41 16.73 2.43
CA ARG A 54 14.57 17.21 1.05
C ARG A 54 13.29 17.18 0.23
N ILE A 55 12.21 16.61 0.77
CA ILE A 55 10.92 16.51 0.09
C ILE A 55 10.07 17.72 0.48
N ASP A 56 9.59 18.44 -0.52
CA ASP A 56 8.52 19.42 -0.32
C ASP A 56 7.17 18.71 -0.42
N PHE A 57 6.59 18.38 0.74
CA PHE A 57 5.29 17.71 0.87
C PHE A 57 4.09 18.61 0.50
N SER A 58 4.31 19.87 0.16
CA SER A 58 3.29 20.75 -0.42
C SER A 58 3.20 20.64 -1.94
N LEU A 59 4.17 19.97 -2.58
CA LEU A 59 4.27 19.83 -4.03
C LEU A 59 3.97 18.40 -4.49
N PRO A 60 3.62 18.22 -5.78
CA PRO A 60 3.49 16.91 -6.40
C PRO A 60 4.69 16.00 -6.23
N PHE A 61 4.45 14.68 -6.16
CA PHE A 61 5.50 13.67 -6.13
C PHE A 61 6.44 13.75 -7.35
N ASP A 62 5.90 14.17 -8.51
CA ASP A 62 6.60 14.32 -9.78
C ASP A 62 7.04 15.76 -10.07
N HIS A 63 6.93 16.66 -9.09
CA HIS A 63 7.38 18.04 -9.24
C HIS A 63 8.92 18.10 -9.37
N PRO A 64 9.49 18.99 -10.22
CA PRO A 64 10.94 19.11 -10.39
C PRO A 64 11.73 19.32 -9.10
N ALA A 65 11.16 20.04 -8.13
CA ALA A 65 11.77 20.23 -6.80
C ALA A 65 11.95 18.92 -6.01
N ASN A 66 11.05 17.96 -6.21
CA ASN A 66 11.10 16.65 -5.55
C ASN A 66 11.88 15.60 -6.35
N ALA A 67 12.20 15.85 -7.63
CA ALA A 67 12.76 14.85 -8.55
C ALA A 67 14.01 14.14 -8.01
N ALA A 68 14.95 14.88 -7.41
CA ALA A 68 16.18 14.31 -6.87
C ALA A 68 15.93 13.43 -5.63
N ALA A 69 14.98 13.82 -4.77
CA ALA A 69 14.58 12.98 -3.64
C ALA A 69 13.84 11.74 -4.16
N ALA A 70 12.88 11.93 -5.07
CA ALA A 70 12.06 10.88 -5.66
C ALA A 70 12.86 9.76 -6.31
N ALA A 71 13.99 10.10 -6.96
CA ALA A 71 14.87 9.15 -7.63
C ALA A 71 15.76 8.34 -6.66
N ALA A 72 15.73 8.62 -5.35
CA ALA A 72 16.58 7.90 -4.39
C ALA A 72 16.18 6.41 -4.32
N PRO A 73 17.12 5.47 -4.55
CA PRO A 73 16.85 4.05 -4.40
C PRO A 73 16.84 3.67 -2.92
N LEU A 74 15.73 3.09 -2.46
CA LEU A 74 15.55 2.68 -1.07
C LEU A 74 15.43 1.16 -0.99
N ALA A 75 16.46 0.49 -0.46
CA ALA A 75 16.49 -0.97 -0.37
C ALA A 75 15.33 -1.55 0.45
N VAL A 76 14.80 -0.79 1.41
CA VAL A 76 13.67 -1.21 2.24
C VAL A 76 12.37 -1.37 1.46
N PHE A 77 12.23 -0.72 0.31
CA PHE A 77 11.07 -0.83 -0.57
C PHE A 77 11.26 -1.85 -1.69
N ARG A 78 12.38 -2.59 -1.68
CA ARG A 78 12.65 -3.62 -2.67
C ARG A 78 12.42 -5.01 -2.12
N CYS A 79 11.64 -5.81 -2.83
CA CYS A 79 11.47 -7.21 -2.49
C CYS A 79 12.66 -8.02 -3.04
N VAL A 80 13.20 -8.93 -2.22
CA VAL A 80 14.32 -9.79 -2.63
C VAL A 80 13.91 -10.82 -3.68
N SER A 81 12.62 -11.15 -3.78
CA SER A 81 12.10 -12.05 -4.81
C SER A 81 11.67 -11.31 -6.07
N ALA A 82 11.75 -9.97 -6.11
CA ALA A 82 11.25 -9.24 -7.26
C ALA A 82 11.91 -9.71 -8.57
N ASP A 83 11.12 -9.90 -9.63
CA ASP A 83 11.61 -10.30 -10.95
C ASP A 83 12.18 -9.13 -11.77
N ARG A 84 12.52 -8.03 -11.08
CA ARG A 84 12.96 -6.75 -11.64
C ARG A 84 14.28 -6.35 -10.99
N SER A 85 15.23 -5.92 -11.81
CA SER A 85 16.54 -5.45 -11.33
C SER A 85 16.67 -3.92 -11.32
N ASP A 86 15.82 -3.20 -12.06
CA ASP A 86 15.91 -1.75 -12.17
C ASP A 86 15.65 -1.06 -10.83
N LEU A 87 16.51 -0.13 -10.47
CA LEU A 87 16.35 0.68 -9.26
C LEU A 87 15.25 1.75 -9.40
N LEU A 88 14.91 2.10 -10.65
CA LEU A 88 14.00 3.18 -10.98
C LEU A 88 12.85 2.70 -11.87
N VAL A 89 11.72 3.39 -11.78
CA VAL A 89 10.56 3.28 -12.68
C VAL A 89 10.22 4.67 -13.16
N GLY A 90 10.41 4.97 -14.44
CA GLY A 90 10.15 6.31 -14.98
C GLY A 90 10.99 7.41 -14.32
N GLY A 91 12.22 7.09 -13.88
CA GLY A 91 13.13 8.03 -13.22
C GLY A 91 12.92 8.18 -11.70
N LEU A 92 11.90 7.55 -11.12
CA LEU A 92 11.60 7.59 -9.68
C LEU A 92 12.01 6.27 -9.02
N GLY A 93 12.36 6.31 -7.74
CA GLY A 93 12.81 5.15 -6.97
C GLY A 93 11.75 4.06 -6.89
N ARG A 94 12.13 2.83 -7.22
CA ARG A 94 11.24 1.66 -7.26
C ARG A 94 10.70 1.31 -5.87
N CYS A 95 9.46 0.84 -5.85
CA CYS A 95 8.80 0.19 -4.73
C CYS A 95 8.15 -1.11 -5.21
N ASP A 96 8.42 -2.22 -4.54
CA ASP A 96 7.83 -3.54 -4.79
C ASP A 96 6.73 -3.87 -3.76
N TYR A 97 6.23 -2.85 -3.06
CA TYR A 97 5.20 -2.96 -2.06
C TYR A 97 4.08 -1.93 -2.32
N GLY A 98 2.84 -2.40 -2.35
CA GLY A 98 1.67 -1.55 -2.55
C GLY A 98 0.85 -1.38 -1.27
N GLY A 99 0.25 -0.21 -1.10
CA GLY A 99 -0.73 0.01 -0.05
C GLY A 99 -2.07 -0.65 -0.39
N VAL A 100 -2.64 -1.42 0.53
CA VAL A 100 -3.91 -2.12 0.32
C VAL A 100 -5.07 -1.15 0.51
N ASN A 101 -5.68 -0.69 -0.59
CA ASN A 101 -6.81 0.25 -0.55
C ASN A 101 -8.18 -0.44 -0.62
N GLY A 102 -8.22 -1.76 -0.78
CA GLY A 102 -9.45 -2.55 -0.70
C GLY A 102 -9.40 -3.85 -1.47
N GLU A 103 -10.58 -4.30 -1.89
CA GLU A 103 -10.77 -5.50 -2.71
C GLU A 103 -11.92 -5.34 -3.70
N ARG A 104 -11.83 -6.03 -4.83
CA ARG A 104 -12.86 -6.18 -5.88
C ARG A 104 -13.29 -7.64 -6.11
N ILE A 105 -12.83 -8.57 -5.28
CA ILE A 105 -13.16 -10.00 -5.38
C ILE A 105 -14.65 -10.25 -5.11
N THR A 106 -15.18 -9.64 -4.04
CA THR A 106 -16.53 -9.92 -3.55
C THR A 106 -17.50 -8.78 -3.79
N SER A 107 -17.00 -7.55 -3.91
CA SER A 107 -17.83 -6.36 -4.11
C SER A 107 -17.01 -5.21 -4.70
N PRO A 108 -17.65 -4.20 -5.32
CA PRO A 108 -16.94 -3.01 -5.80
C PRO A 108 -16.15 -2.32 -4.67
N ASN A 109 -15.01 -1.71 -5.03
CA ASN A 109 -14.20 -0.91 -4.11
C ASN A 109 -14.49 0.60 -4.25
N ASN A 110 -15.76 0.97 -4.11
CA ASN A 110 -16.19 2.37 -4.17
C ASN A 110 -17.36 2.60 -3.20
N PRO A 111 -17.15 3.25 -2.03
CA PRO A 111 -15.88 3.85 -1.58
C PRO A 111 -14.79 2.81 -1.25
N GLU A 112 -13.53 3.25 -1.16
CA GLU A 112 -12.38 2.41 -0.79
C GLU A 112 -12.62 1.70 0.56
N LYS A 113 -12.33 0.39 0.62
CA LYS A 113 -12.65 -0.49 1.76
C LYS A 113 -11.43 -0.92 2.58
N GLY A 114 -10.21 -0.76 2.04
CA GLY A 114 -8.97 -1.13 2.71
C GLY A 114 -8.56 -0.13 3.78
N ALA A 115 -7.30 -0.25 4.23
CA ALA A 115 -6.73 0.59 5.27
C ALA A 115 -5.83 1.71 4.72
N MET A 116 -5.31 1.56 3.51
CA MET A 116 -4.51 2.59 2.83
C MET A 116 -5.41 3.39 1.88
N ILE A 117 -6.14 4.34 2.43
CA ILE A 117 -7.21 5.08 1.73
C ILE A 117 -6.70 6.43 1.24
N THR A 118 -7.18 6.87 0.09
CA THR A 118 -6.93 8.20 -0.45
C THR A 118 -7.49 9.29 0.49
N ASP A 119 -6.66 10.26 0.85
CA ASP A 119 -6.97 11.42 1.70
C ASP A 119 -7.50 11.10 3.11
N LEU A 120 -7.46 9.84 3.53
CA LEU A 120 -7.97 9.41 4.82
C LEU A 120 -6.91 8.64 5.61
N ALA A 121 -6.38 9.31 6.62
CA ALA A 121 -5.48 8.72 7.61
C ALA A 121 -6.29 8.11 8.78
N LEU A 122 -6.17 6.79 8.98
CA LEU A 122 -7.00 6.05 9.94
C LEU A 122 -6.34 5.91 11.31
N ARG A 123 -7.11 6.12 12.37
CA ARG A 123 -6.75 5.67 13.72
C ARG A 123 -6.86 4.14 13.79
N ALA A 124 -6.08 3.52 14.66
CA ALA A 124 -6.20 2.07 14.92
C ALA A 124 -7.64 1.64 15.27
N THR A 125 -8.37 2.47 16.02
CA THR A 125 -9.77 2.22 16.42
C THR A 125 -10.77 2.32 15.26
N GLN A 126 -10.37 2.83 14.10
CA GLN A 126 -11.22 2.91 12.90
C GLN A 126 -11.04 1.68 11.98
N ILE A 127 -10.15 0.75 12.34
CA ILE A 127 -9.98 -0.55 11.68
C ILE A 127 -10.78 -1.59 12.48
N GLY A 128 -12.08 -1.69 12.17
CA GLY A 128 -13.05 -2.52 12.88
C GLY A 128 -12.83 -4.02 12.73
N ASP A 129 -12.23 -4.47 11.63
CA ASP A 129 -11.92 -5.89 11.39
C ASP A 129 -10.77 -6.39 12.30
N GLY A 130 -10.06 -5.45 12.94
CA GLY A 130 -8.94 -5.68 13.85
C GLY A 130 -7.59 -5.63 13.16
N LEU A 131 -6.61 -4.98 13.80
CA LEU A 131 -5.27 -4.76 13.25
C LEU A 131 -4.56 -6.05 12.80
N ALA A 132 -4.77 -7.16 13.52
CA ALA A 132 -4.17 -8.45 13.20
C ALA A 132 -4.82 -9.17 12.01
N LYS A 133 -5.94 -8.67 11.48
CA LYS A 133 -6.69 -9.27 10.36
C LYS A 133 -6.69 -8.40 9.11
N THR A 134 -6.42 -7.10 9.24
CA THR A 134 -6.36 -6.16 8.11
C THR A 134 -4.94 -5.99 7.60
N ALA A 135 -4.72 -6.30 6.32
CA ALA A 135 -3.50 -5.99 5.60
C ALA A 135 -3.41 -4.48 5.33
N LEU A 136 -2.23 -3.90 5.56
CA LEU A 136 -1.91 -2.51 5.22
C LEU A 136 -1.09 -2.44 3.94
N VAL A 137 -0.11 -3.33 3.79
CA VAL A 137 0.85 -3.30 2.67
C VAL A 137 1.03 -4.72 2.15
N GLY A 138 1.01 -4.90 0.83
CA GLY A 138 1.25 -6.18 0.16
C GLY A 138 2.45 -6.12 -0.77
N GLU A 139 3.05 -7.28 -1.06
CA GLU A 139 4.04 -7.41 -2.13
C GLU A 139 3.39 -7.25 -3.51
N CYS A 140 3.96 -6.35 -4.32
CA CYS A 140 3.66 -6.13 -5.74
C CYS A 140 4.96 -6.27 -6.55
N ALA A 141 5.64 -7.40 -6.34
CA ALA A 141 7.03 -7.63 -6.68
C ALA A 141 7.26 -8.36 -8.02
N ALA A 142 6.20 -8.70 -8.75
CA ALA A 142 6.31 -9.49 -9.98
C ALA A 142 5.63 -8.80 -11.17
N GLY A 143 6.06 -9.10 -12.40
CA GLY A 143 5.54 -8.56 -13.68
C GLY A 143 5.81 -7.06 -13.85
N PRO A 144 5.26 -6.32 -14.83
CA PRO A 144 5.44 -4.85 -14.87
C PRO A 144 4.56 -4.15 -13.82
N TRP A 145 5.06 -3.06 -13.22
CA TRP A 145 4.27 -2.13 -12.40
C TRP A 145 4.77 -0.70 -12.63
N SER A 146 4.02 0.09 -13.41
CA SER A 146 4.41 1.46 -13.75
C SER A 146 4.25 2.45 -12.60
N ASP A 147 3.39 2.15 -11.64
CA ASP A 147 3.13 2.97 -10.46
C ASP A 147 3.91 2.51 -9.22
N GLY A 148 4.78 1.51 -9.38
CA GLY A 148 5.65 0.97 -8.33
C GLY A 148 6.81 1.89 -7.98
N GLN A 149 6.51 3.11 -7.54
CA GLN A 149 7.48 4.11 -7.11
C GLN A 149 7.15 4.53 -5.69
N TRP A 150 8.16 4.65 -4.82
CA TRP A 150 7.89 4.81 -3.38
C TRP A 150 7.27 6.17 -3.02
N MET A 151 7.38 7.19 -3.87
CA MET A 151 6.76 8.50 -3.61
C MET A 151 5.46 8.73 -4.40
N ASN A 152 5.21 7.96 -5.46
CA ASN A 152 3.99 8.07 -6.27
C ASN A 152 2.82 7.46 -5.49
N GLY A 153 1.84 8.29 -5.11
CA GLY A 153 0.66 7.87 -4.38
C GLY A 153 -0.27 6.92 -5.13
N ARG A 154 -0.02 6.66 -6.41
CA ARG A 154 -0.68 5.59 -7.17
C ARG A 154 -0.17 4.20 -6.84
N ASN A 155 0.82 4.06 -5.95
CA ASN A 155 1.33 2.77 -5.49
C ASN A 155 0.37 2.05 -4.50
N LEU A 156 -0.93 2.12 -4.79
CA LEU A 156 -2.01 1.46 -4.08
C LEU A 156 -2.62 0.40 -4.99
N PHE A 157 -3.24 -0.61 -4.38
CA PHE A 157 -4.02 -1.58 -5.12
C PHE A 157 -5.23 -2.05 -4.33
N ASP A 158 -6.27 -2.44 -5.07
CA ASP A 158 -7.36 -3.26 -4.57
C ASP A 158 -7.24 -4.67 -5.09
N GLN A 159 -7.34 -5.64 -4.20
CA GLN A 159 -7.21 -7.05 -4.56
C GLN A 159 -8.46 -7.52 -5.31
N ALA A 160 -8.34 -7.88 -6.59
CA ALA A 160 -9.43 -8.36 -7.44
C ALA A 160 -9.30 -9.85 -7.83
N TYR A 161 -8.08 -10.40 -7.86
CA TYR A 161 -7.84 -11.82 -8.17
C TYR A 161 -7.20 -12.60 -7.00
N ALA A 162 -6.92 -13.88 -7.22
CA ALA A 162 -6.16 -14.69 -6.27
C ALA A 162 -4.70 -14.21 -6.18
N VAL A 163 -4.01 -14.56 -5.08
CA VAL A 163 -2.57 -14.30 -4.95
C VAL A 163 -1.83 -14.89 -6.15
N ASN A 164 -0.88 -14.13 -6.69
CA ASN A 164 -0.08 -14.52 -7.85
C ASN A 164 -0.84 -14.76 -9.16
N TRP A 165 -2.10 -14.30 -9.26
CA TRP A 165 -2.86 -14.41 -10.50
C TRP A 165 -2.20 -13.61 -11.64
N PRO A 166 -2.12 -14.16 -12.87
CA PRO A 166 -1.52 -13.48 -14.01
C PRO A 166 -2.48 -12.43 -14.58
N THR A 167 -2.54 -11.27 -13.93
CA THR A 167 -3.27 -10.09 -14.39
C THR A 167 -2.33 -8.95 -14.80
N TRP A 168 -2.89 -7.99 -15.53
CA TRP A 168 -2.27 -6.71 -15.88
C TRP A 168 -2.40 -5.67 -14.77
N GLU A 169 -3.32 -5.90 -13.82
CA GLU A 169 -3.50 -5.08 -12.63
C GLU A 169 -2.39 -5.34 -11.59
N ASP A 170 -2.16 -4.38 -10.70
CA ASP A 170 -1.25 -4.55 -9.57
C ASP A 170 -2.00 -5.12 -8.38
N GLU A 171 -1.42 -6.14 -7.75
CA GLU A 171 -2.06 -6.92 -6.70
C GLU A 171 -0.99 -7.61 -5.82
N LEU A 172 -1.43 -8.40 -4.84
CA LEU A 172 -0.57 -9.33 -4.11
C LEU A 172 0.08 -10.34 -5.07
N ARG A 173 1.31 -10.00 -5.49
CA ARG A 173 2.09 -10.77 -6.45
C ARG A 173 3.57 -10.74 -6.06
N SER A 174 4.17 -11.92 -6.05
CA SER A 174 5.52 -12.16 -5.57
C SER A 174 6.20 -13.30 -6.34
N ARG A 175 7.52 -13.43 -6.21
CA ARG A 175 8.23 -14.66 -6.62
C ARG A 175 8.71 -15.48 -5.42
N HIS A 176 8.27 -15.12 -4.22
CA HIS A 176 8.44 -15.99 -3.07
C HIS A 176 7.69 -17.32 -3.29
N PRO A 177 8.28 -18.48 -2.92
CA PRO A 177 7.60 -19.75 -3.06
C PRO A 177 6.31 -19.80 -2.24
N GLY A 178 5.21 -20.18 -2.88
CA GLY A 178 3.95 -20.52 -2.23
C GLY A 178 3.05 -19.35 -1.85
N GLY A 179 3.38 -18.11 -2.19
CA GLY A 179 2.52 -16.95 -1.91
C GLY A 179 3.19 -15.59 -2.04
N ALA A 180 2.53 -14.58 -1.48
CA ALA A 180 3.02 -13.20 -1.38
C ALA A 180 2.95 -12.72 0.07
N HIS A 181 3.94 -11.94 0.51
CA HIS A 181 3.90 -11.38 1.86
C HIS A 181 2.97 -10.17 1.95
N ALA A 182 2.23 -10.12 3.05
CA ALA A 182 1.47 -8.95 3.46
C ALA A 182 1.85 -8.53 4.89
N LEU A 183 1.91 -7.22 5.10
CA LEU A 183 2.08 -6.58 6.40
C LEU A 183 0.71 -6.22 6.95
N PHE A 184 0.40 -6.71 8.14
CA PHE A 184 -0.85 -6.47 8.85
C PHE A 184 -0.75 -5.26 9.77
N GLY A 185 -1.89 -4.71 10.17
CA GLY A 185 -1.98 -3.55 11.05
C GLY A 185 -1.34 -3.73 12.42
N ASP A 186 -1.19 -4.97 12.89
CA ASP A 186 -0.47 -5.33 14.13
C ASP A 186 1.06 -5.27 13.96
N GLY A 187 1.56 -5.03 12.74
CA GLY A 187 2.98 -4.99 12.41
C GLY A 187 3.56 -6.35 12.00
N ALA A 188 2.77 -7.43 12.02
CA ALA A 188 3.21 -8.75 11.61
C ALA A 188 3.27 -8.86 10.08
N VAL A 189 4.32 -9.49 9.57
CA VAL A 189 4.40 -9.90 8.17
C VAL A 189 3.98 -11.35 8.08
N ARG A 190 3.06 -11.68 7.17
CA ARG A 190 2.56 -13.03 6.97
C ARG A 190 2.58 -13.36 5.49
N LEU A 191 2.92 -14.60 5.16
CA LEU A 191 2.78 -15.12 3.81
C LEU A 191 1.29 -15.44 3.59
N ILE A 192 0.67 -14.82 2.59
CA ILE A 192 -0.65 -15.22 2.11
C ILE A 192 -0.42 -16.19 0.95
N GLY A 193 -0.89 -17.42 1.13
CA GLY A 193 -0.57 -18.51 0.22
C GLY A 193 -1.33 -18.45 -1.11
N ASP A 194 -0.76 -19.03 -2.17
CA ASP A 194 -1.37 -19.09 -3.51
C ASP A 194 -2.75 -19.76 -3.52
N ALA A 195 -2.96 -20.71 -2.62
CA ALA A 195 -4.22 -21.45 -2.48
C ALA A 195 -5.18 -20.85 -1.44
N THR A 196 -4.92 -19.64 -0.95
CA THR A 196 -5.82 -18.96 0.00
C THR A 196 -7.18 -18.74 -0.65
N ASP A 197 -8.26 -19.14 0.03
CA ASP A 197 -9.62 -18.87 -0.43
C ASP A 197 -9.81 -17.38 -0.69
N THR A 198 -10.38 -17.03 -1.85
CA THR A 198 -10.46 -15.64 -2.30
C THR A 198 -11.35 -14.79 -1.40
N ARG A 199 -12.32 -15.38 -0.67
CA ARG A 199 -13.12 -14.64 0.32
C ARG A 199 -12.30 -14.31 1.56
N ILE A 200 -11.41 -15.21 1.99
CA ILE A 200 -10.48 -14.94 3.09
C ILE A 200 -9.48 -13.84 2.68
N LEU A 201 -8.96 -13.91 1.45
CA LEU A 201 -8.10 -12.89 0.88
C LEU A 201 -8.79 -11.51 0.83
N ALA A 202 -10.03 -11.48 0.33
CA ALA A 202 -10.85 -10.27 0.29
C ALA A 202 -11.05 -9.68 1.70
N ALA A 203 -11.43 -10.51 2.68
CA ALA A 203 -11.63 -10.09 4.05
C ALA A 203 -10.35 -9.53 4.70
N ALA A 204 -9.17 -10.03 4.32
CA ALA A 204 -7.90 -9.47 4.79
C ALA A 204 -7.61 -8.08 4.21
N CYS A 205 -8.22 -7.72 3.07
CA CYS A 205 -8.02 -6.46 2.38
C CYS A 205 -9.06 -5.39 2.76
N THR A 206 -9.93 -5.65 3.74
CA THR A 206 -10.93 -4.69 4.25
C THR A 206 -10.59 -4.19 5.67
N ARG A 207 -11.03 -2.97 6.00
CA ARG A 207 -10.83 -2.36 7.33
C ARG A 207 -12.00 -2.53 8.29
N ALA A 208 -13.23 -2.61 7.79
CA ALA A 208 -14.46 -2.52 8.58
C ALA A 208 -15.67 -3.17 7.89
N LEU A 209 -15.42 -4.25 7.13
CA LEU A 209 -16.47 -4.97 6.39
C LEU A 209 -16.37 -6.48 6.61
N GLY A 210 -15.97 -6.91 7.81
CA GLY A 210 -16.33 -8.26 8.27
C GLY A 210 -17.77 -8.54 7.85
N GLU A 211 -18.02 -9.71 7.25
CA GLU A 211 -19.37 -10.20 6.96
C GLU A 211 -20.35 -9.66 8.01
N ALA A 212 -21.33 -8.85 7.59
CA ALA A 212 -22.53 -8.76 8.39
C ALA A 212 -23.16 -10.16 8.32
N LEU A 213 -23.14 -10.90 9.44
CA LEU A 213 -24.04 -12.04 9.61
C LEU A 213 -25.48 -11.56 9.36
N PRO A 214 -26.36 -12.40 8.78
CA PRO A 214 -27.78 -12.06 8.71
C PRO A 214 -28.26 -11.77 10.13
N VAL A 215 -28.91 -10.63 10.32
CA VAL A 215 -29.53 -10.28 11.61
C VAL A 215 -30.63 -11.32 11.85
N PRO A 216 -30.59 -12.12 12.93
CA PRO A 216 -31.68 -13.03 13.22
C PRO A 216 -32.89 -12.23 13.68
N GLY A 217 -33.93 -12.21 12.84
CA GLY A 217 -35.24 -11.72 13.18
C GLY A 217 -35.44 -10.24 12.89
N GLU A 218 -36.04 -9.95 11.74
CA GLU A 218 -37.43 -9.49 11.71
C GLU A 218 -38.05 -9.91 10.36
N PRO A 219 -39.39 -10.05 10.30
CA PRO A 219 -40.12 -10.88 9.33
C PRO A 219 -40.01 -10.46 7.86
#